data_AF-A0A0B7IID3-F1
#
_entry.id   AF-A0A0B7IID3-F1
#
_cell.length_a   1.000
_cell.length_b   1.000
_cell.length_c   1.000
_cell.angle_alpha   90.00
_cell.angle_beta   90.00
_cell.angle_gamma   90.00
#
_symmetry.space_group_name_H-M   'P 1'
#
loop_
_entity.id
_entity.type
_entity.pdbx_description
1 polymer ?
#
loop_
_entity_poly.entity_id
_entity_poly.type
_entity_poly.pdbx_seq_one_letter_code
_entity_poly.pdbx_strand_id
1 'polypeptide(L)'
;MMYAEAGDHNIRQVFEYDSENAFLQRSVPILFYVPEDYKPLFFDANVMASHKDIFPTLFHLSLSNQKYMYSGDDLFSKSLNYRFGINDYNFIADSLGVLFKGNQKPLYFTWKDSTKRKLAPNNSDSPHAEFLSNKLKSFETLQTIQIYSDIKNQKKN
;
A
#
# COMPACT_ATOMS: atom_id res chain seq x y z
N MET A 1 -0.02 -18.98 -18.08
CA MET A 1 0.69 -18.76 -16.80
C MET A 1 0.24 -17.44 -16.23
N MET A 2 0.02 -17.32 -14.92
CA MET A 2 -0.31 -16.05 -14.26
C MET A 2 0.76 -15.76 -13.21
N TYR A 3 1.28 -14.54 -13.18
CA TYR A 3 2.29 -14.13 -12.21
C TYR A 3 2.27 -12.61 -11.99
N ALA A 4 2.84 -12.18 -10.88
CA ALA A 4 3.11 -10.79 -10.58
C ALA A 4 4.60 -10.62 -10.24
N GLU A 5 5.21 -9.58 -10.80
CA GLU A 5 6.59 -9.19 -10.51
C GLU A 5 6.59 -7.74 -10.01
N ALA A 6 7.28 -7.49 -8.90
CA ALA A 6 7.44 -6.16 -8.34
C ALA A 6 8.90 -5.98 -7.91
N GLY A 7 9.42 -4.74 -8.03
CA GLY A 7 10.67 -4.40 -7.37
C GLY A 7 10.49 -4.50 -5.85
N ASP A 8 11.45 -5.04 -5.13
CA ASP A 8 11.38 -5.17 -3.67
C ASP A 8 11.56 -3.80 -2.97
N HIS A 9 12.47 -2.97 -3.49
CA HIS A 9 12.68 -1.60 -3.05
C HIS A 9 13.35 -0.74 -4.16
N ASN A 10 13.31 0.59 -4.00
CA ASN A 10 14.05 1.50 -4.87
C ASN A 10 15.55 1.54 -4.49
N ILE A 11 16.44 1.81 -5.45
CA ILE A 11 17.88 1.97 -5.23
C ILE A 11 18.16 3.38 -4.70
N ARG A 12 17.98 3.55 -3.39
CA ARG A 12 18.11 4.85 -2.70
C ARG A 12 19.52 5.45 -2.71
N GLN A 13 20.54 4.67 -3.04
CA GLN A 13 21.95 5.09 -3.00
C GLN A 13 22.46 5.72 -4.30
N VAL A 14 21.70 5.60 -5.40
CA VAL A 14 22.13 6.07 -6.74
C VAL A 14 21.40 7.36 -7.14
N PHE A 15 20.23 7.62 -6.56
CA PHE A 15 19.41 8.79 -6.86
C PHE A 15 19.19 9.63 -5.62
N GLU A 16 19.39 10.94 -5.74
CA GLU A 16 18.97 11.91 -4.73
C GLU A 16 17.49 12.22 -4.91
N TYR A 17 16.73 12.09 -3.82
CA TYR A 17 15.31 12.44 -3.78
C TYR A 17 15.13 13.59 -2.79
N ASP A 18 14.63 14.71 -3.27
CA ASP A 18 14.18 15.79 -2.39
C ASP A 18 12.85 15.43 -1.71
N SER A 19 12.38 16.31 -0.82
CA SER A 19 11.11 16.12 -0.11
C SER A 19 9.90 16.02 -1.05
N GLU A 20 9.96 16.66 -2.22
CA GLU A 20 8.90 16.61 -3.24
C GLU A 20 8.82 15.22 -3.88
N ASN A 21 9.95 14.53 -4.05
CA ASN A 21 10.03 13.20 -4.66
C ASN A 21 10.10 12.07 -3.62
N ALA A 22 9.82 12.33 -2.34
CA ALA A 22 9.91 11.33 -1.27
C ALA A 22 8.94 10.13 -1.46
N PHE A 23 7.85 10.30 -2.21
CA PHE A 23 6.99 9.18 -2.61
C PHE A 23 7.68 8.28 -3.64
N LEU A 24 8.34 8.85 -4.66
CA LEU A 24 9.08 8.11 -5.68
C LEU A 24 10.25 7.33 -5.10
N GLN A 25 10.91 7.87 -4.07
CA GLN A 25 11.97 7.18 -3.31
C GLN A 25 11.54 5.82 -2.75
N ARG A 26 10.24 5.59 -2.56
CA ARG A 26 9.64 4.36 -2.01
C ARG A 26 8.83 3.58 -3.04
N SER A 27 8.69 4.13 -4.24
CA SER A 27 7.90 3.54 -5.32
C SER A 27 8.75 2.54 -6.10
N VAL A 28 8.11 1.46 -6.50
CA VAL A 28 8.68 0.38 -7.32
C VAL A 28 7.68 0.06 -8.44
N PRO A 29 8.15 -0.40 -9.60
CA PRO A 29 7.25 -0.90 -10.62
C PRO A 29 6.60 -2.22 -10.16
N ILE A 30 5.39 -2.46 -10.63
CA ILE A 30 4.69 -3.74 -10.52
C ILE A 30 4.11 -4.13 -11.88
N LEU A 31 4.24 -5.40 -12.25
CA LEU A 31 3.73 -6.00 -13.46
C LEU A 31 2.85 -7.20 -13.09
N PHE A 32 1.65 -7.27 -13.65
CA PHE A 32 0.81 -8.47 -13.63
C PHE A 32 0.74 -9.05 -15.04
N TYR A 33 1.11 -10.32 -15.17
CA TYR A 33 0.83 -11.10 -16.37
C TYR A 33 -0.36 -12.00 -16.08
N VAL A 34 -1.50 -11.72 -16.73
CA VAL A 34 -2.78 -12.41 -16.50
C VAL A 34 -3.23 -13.07 -17.82
N PRO A 35 -3.49 -14.39 -17.85
CA PRO A 35 -4.05 -15.05 -19.03
C PRO A 35 -5.41 -14.47 -19.42
N GLU A 36 -5.76 -14.56 -20.70
CA GLU A 36 -6.99 -13.93 -21.23
C GLU A 36 -8.26 -14.41 -20.50
N ASP A 37 -8.35 -15.70 -20.16
CA ASP A 37 -9.50 -16.27 -19.44
C ASP A 37 -9.68 -15.71 -18.00
N TYR A 38 -8.64 -15.10 -17.44
CA TYR A 38 -8.62 -14.53 -16.10
C TYR A 38 -8.51 -13.00 -16.11
N LYS A 39 -8.63 -12.37 -17.27
CA LYS A 39 -8.39 -10.94 -17.41
C LYS A 39 -9.40 -10.15 -16.56
N PRO A 40 -8.93 -9.17 -15.77
CA PRO A 40 -9.81 -8.39 -14.94
C PRO A 40 -10.76 -7.50 -15.76
N LEU A 41 -11.98 -7.34 -15.27
CA LEU A 41 -12.99 -6.46 -15.89
C LEU A 41 -12.73 -4.97 -15.61
N PHE A 42 -11.92 -4.66 -14.59
CA PHE A 42 -11.63 -3.30 -14.18
C PHE A 42 -10.14 -3.14 -13.89
N PHE A 43 -9.58 -2.01 -14.33
CA PHE A 43 -8.22 -1.61 -14.04
C PHE A 43 -8.15 -0.09 -13.95
N ASP A 44 -7.52 0.41 -12.89
CA ASP A 44 -7.19 1.82 -12.74
C ASP A 44 -5.72 1.94 -12.34
N ALA A 45 -4.92 2.53 -13.23
CA ALA A 45 -3.48 2.71 -13.04
C ALA A 45 -3.13 3.74 -11.95
N ASN A 46 -4.11 4.48 -11.40
CA ASN A 46 -3.90 5.57 -10.45
C ASN A 46 -4.29 5.21 -9.00
N VAL A 47 -4.64 3.93 -8.76
CA VAL A 47 -4.91 3.45 -7.41
C VAL A 47 -3.62 3.41 -6.59
N MET A 48 -3.72 3.80 -5.33
CA MET A 48 -2.61 3.62 -4.40
C MET A 48 -2.50 2.15 -4.02
N ALA A 49 -1.29 1.61 -4.10
CA ALA A 49 -1.01 0.20 -3.87
C ALA A 49 0.34 0.01 -3.17
N SER A 50 0.52 -1.17 -2.59
CA SER A 50 1.79 -1.62 -2.03
C SER A 50 1.88 -3.15 -2.11
N HIS A 51 3.00 -3.72 -1.67
CA HIS A 51 3.20 -5.18 -1.67
C HIS A 51 2.08 -5.98 -0.99
N LYS A 52 1.36 -5.38 -0.01
CA LYS A 52 0.23 -6.04 0.66
C LYS A 52 -0.91 -6.43 -0.30
N ASP A 53 -1.02 -5.76 -1.45
CA ASP A 53 -2.12 -5.89 -2.40
C ASP A 53 -1.86 -6.96 -3.46
N ILE A 54 -0.62 -7.44 -3.61
CA ILE A 54 -0.23 -8.38 -4.68
C ILE A 54 -0.92 -9.74 -4.52
N PHE A 55 -0.76 -10.38 -3.37
CA PHE A 55 -1.36 -11.70 -3.13
C PHE A 55 -2.90 -11.67 -3.11
N PRO A 56 -3.57 -10.71 -2.43
CA PRO A 56 -5.02 -10.59 -2.50
C PRO A 56 -5.54 -10.44 -3.93
N THR A 57 -4.81 -9.73 -4.79
CA THR A 57 -5.13 -9.59 -6.22
C THR A 57 -4.97 -10.93 -6.95
N LEU A 58 -3.84 -11.62 -6.79
CA LEU A 58 -3.62 -12.93 -7.42
C LEU A 58 -4.63 -13.98 -6.96
N PHE A 59 -5.00 -13.97 -5.67
CA PHE A 59 -6.00 -14.88 -5.12
C PHE A 59 -7.39 -14.62 -5.68
N HIS A 60 -7.82 -13.36 -5.79
CA HIS A 60 -9.09 -13.04 -6.47
C HIS A 60 -9.12 -13.49 -7.93
N LEU A 61 -7.99 -13.41 -8.63
CA LEU A 61 -7.90 -13.87 -10.02
C LEU A 61 -7.88 -15.40 -10.15
N SER A 62 -7.25 -16.13 -9.22
CA SER A 62 -7.00 -17.57 -9.39
C SER A 62 -7.93 -18.49 -8.60
N LEU A 63 -8.44 -18.04 -7.45
CA LEU A 63 -9.12 -18.91 -6.48
C LEU A 63 -10.62 -18.66 -6.51
N SER A 64 -11.37 -19.57 -7.14
CA SER A 64 -12.83 -19.51 -7.16
C SER A 64 -13.40 -19.76 -5.76
N ASN A 65 -14.10 -18.76 -5.21
CA ASN A 65 -14.88 -18.82 -3.96
C ASN A 65 -14.09 -19.27 -2.71
N GLN A 66 -12.78 -19.02 -2.67
CA GLN A 66 -11.97 -19.38 -1.50
C GLN A 66 -12.00 -18.29 -0.43
N LYS A 67 -12.02 -18.72 0.83
CA LYS A 67 -11.84 -17.82 1.98
C LYS A 67 -10.37 -17.81 2.38
N TYR A 68 -9.81 -16.62 2.51
CA TYR A 68 -8.44 -16.44 2.97
C TYR A 68 -8.33 -15.16 3.81
N MET A 69 -7.32 -15.12 4.67
CA MET A 69 -6.97 -13.92 5.40
C MET A 69 -6.13 -13.01 4.50
N TYR A 70 -6.44 -11.73 4.48
CA TYR A 70 -5.71 -10.74 3.71
C TYR A 70 -5.62 -9.40 4.44
N SER A 71 -4.59 -8.63 4.11
CA SER A 71 -4.34 -7.29 4.65
C SER A 71 -4.36 -6.20 3.57
N GLY A 72 -4.46 -6.59 2.30
CA GLY A 72 -4.51 -5.71 1.14
C GLY A 72 -5.76 -5.89 0.29
N ASP A 73 -5.95 -4.98 -0.65
CA ASP A 73 -7.11 -4.96 -1.54
C ASP A 73 -6.81 -5.68 -2.86
N ASP A 74 -7.86 -6.15 -3.52
CA ASP A 74 -7.80 -6.53 -4.93
C ASP A 74 -7.64 -5.26 -5.80
N LEU A 75 -6.51 -5.15 -6.50
CA LEU A 75 -6.20 -4.01 -7.37
C LEU A 75 -7.11 -3.94 -8.60
N PHE A 76 -7.75 -5.04 -8.98
CA PHE A 76 -8.65 -5.13 -10.12
C PHE A 76 -10.13 -4.99 -9.75
N SER A 77 -10.42 -4.72 -8.47
CA SER A 77 -11.75 -4.34 -8.00
C SER A 77 -11.99 -2.84 -8.16
N LYS A 78 -13.26 -2.46 -8.37
CA LYS A 78 -13.67 -1.04 -8.35
C LYS A 78 -13.17 -0.39 -7.07
N SER A 79 -12.47 0.75 -7.21
CA SER A 79 -11.76 1.36 -6.09
C SER A 79 -12.69 1.72 -4.95
N LEU A 80 -12.32 1.28 -3.74
CA LEU A 80 -12.85 1.81 -2.50
C LEU A 80 -12.31 3.23 -2.29
N ASN A 81 -13.08 4.06 -1.59
CA ASN A 81 -12.59 5.36 -1.14
C ASN A 81 -11.39 5.17 -0.21
N TYR A 82 -10.35 6.00 -0.39
CA TYR A 82 -9.15 5.99 0.46
C TYR A 82 -8.40 4.65 0.49
N ARG A 83 -8.38 3.93 -0.64
CA ARG A 83 -7.41 2.84 -0.85
C ARG A 83 -6.01 3.38 -0.60
N PHE A 84 -5.19 2.58 0.07
CA PHE A 84 -3.91 3.05 0.60
C PHE A 84 -2.77 2.09 0.29
N GLY A 85 -1.61 2.68 -0.01
CA GLY A 85 -0.33 2.02 -0.04
C GLY A 85 0.45 2.29 1.25
N ILE A 86 1.29 1.34 1.64
CA ILE A 86 2.21 1.47 2.75
C ILE A 86 3.63 1.16 2.30
N ASN A 87 4.60 1.80 2.95
CA ASN A 87 6.00 1.42 2.88
C ASN A 87 6.52 1.38 4.32
N ASP A 88 6.89 0.18 4.77
CA ASP A 88 7.20 -0.11 6.16
C ASP A 88 6.06 0.33 7.12
N TYR A 89 6.40 0.53 8.40
CA TYR A 89 5.47 0.98 9.44
C TYR A 89 5.47 2.50 9.65
N ASN A 90 6.09 3.26 8.73
CA ASN A 90 6.30 4.68 8.89
C ASN A 90 5.83 5.55 7.72
N PHE A 91 5.32 4.96 6.64
CA PHE A 91 4.89 5.71 5.47
C PHE A 91 3.58 5.14 4.91
N ILE A 92 2.57 6.00 4.79
CA ILE A 92 1.25 5.64 4.26
C ILE A 92 0.81 6.70 3.25
N ALA A 93 0.20 6.25 2.16
CA ALA A 93 -0.29 7.11 1.09
C ALA A 93 -1.68 6.66 0.62
N ASP A 94 -2.56 7.61 0.34
CA ASP A 94 -3.87 7.34 -0.25
C ASP A 94 -4.20 8.36 -1.37
N SER A 95 -5.46 8.40 -1.81
CA SER A 95 -5.90 9.31 -2.87
C SER A 95 -5.73 10.80 -2.56
N LEU A 96 -5.64 11.20 -1.29
CA LEU A 96 -5.58 12.60 -0.88
C LEU A 96 -4.17 13.05 -0.47
N GLY A 97 -3.38 12.16 0.13
CA GLY A 97 -2.04 12.56 0.57
C GLY A 97 -1.19 11.44 1.14
N VAL A 98 -0.11 11.86 1.79
CA VAL A 98 0.95 11.01 2.31
C VAL A 98 1.28 11.44 3.73
N LEU A 99 1.44 10.47 4.63
CA LEU A 99 1.92 10.68 5.99
C LEU A 99 3.22 9.92 6.21
N PHE A 100 4.23 10.61 6.75
CA PHE A 100 5.48 10.02 7.20
C PHE A 100 5.62 10.15 8.73
N LYS A 101 5.69 9.00 9.41
CA LYS A 101 5.89 8.87 10.86
C LYS A 101 7.40 8.75 11.15
N GLY A 102 8.07 9.89 11.30
CA GLY A 102 9.45 9.93 11.78
C GLY A 102 9.56 9.72 13.31
N ASN A 103 10.74 9.99 13.86
CA ASN A 103 10.97 9.96 15.31
C ASN A 103 10.34 11.14 16.06
N GLN A 104 9.90 12.17 15.32
CA GLN A 104 9.23 13.36 15.86
C GLN A 104 7.75 13.35 15.43
N LYS A 105 7.10 14.52 15.47
CA LYS A 105 5.73 14.70 14.96
C LYS A 105 5.63 14.20 13.51
N PRO A 106 4.55 13.47 13.13
CA PRO A 106 4.35 13.03 11.76
C PRO A 106 4.33 14.21 10.78
N LEU A 107 4.92 14.01 9.61
CA LEU A 107 4.87 14.96 8.50
C LEU A 107 3.75 14.56 7.54
N TYR A 108 2.94 15.52 7.15
CA TYR A 108 1.84 15.32 6.21
C TYR A 108 2.08 16.10 4.91
N PHE A 109 1.77 15.45 3.80
CA PHE A 109 1.93 16.00 2.46
C PHE A 109 0.66 15.72 1.64
N THR A 110 0.36 16.61 0.69
CA THR A 110 -0.66 16.40 -0.33
C THR A 110 -0.02 16.26 -1.71
N TRP A 111 -0.75 15.65 -2.64
CA TRP A 111 -0.33 15.54 -4.04
C TRP A 111 -0.31 16.92 -4.70
N LYS A 112 0.76 17.25 -5.42
CA LYS A 112 0.85 18.50 -6.20
C LYS A 112 -0.09 18.51 -7.41
N ASP A 113 -0.36 17.33 -7.96
CA ASP A 113 -1.12 17.15 -9.18
C ASP A 113 -1.83 15.79 -9.20
N SER A 114 -2.65 15.57 -10.22
CA SER A 114 -3.42 14.33 -10.41
C SER A 114 -2.57 13.11 -10.72
N THR A 115 -1.29 13.27 -11.08
CA THR A 115 -0.37 12.13 -11.31
C THR A 115 0.05 11.46 -10.01
N LYS A 116 -0.11 12.16 -8.88
CA LYS A 116 0.22 11.66 -7.53
C LYS A 116 1.65 11.13 -7.41
N ARG A 117 2.59 11.84 -8.06
CA ARG A 117 4.04 11.52 -7.99
C ARG A 117 4.82 12.47 -7.10
N LYS A 118 4.35 13.71 -6.99
CA LYS A 118 5.05 14.81 -6.31
C LYS A 118 4.27 15.30 -5.10
N LEU A 119 5.02 15.64 -4.06
CA LEU A 119 4.50 16.01 -2.75
C LEU A 119 4.64 17.51 -2.49
N ALA A 120 3.64 18.09 -1.83
CA ALA A 120 3.68 19.42 -1.23
C ALA A 120 3.42 19.29 0.29
N PRO A 121 4.25 19.90 1.16
CA PRO A 121 4.00 19.93 2.60
C PRO A 121 2.62 20.50 2.91
N ASN A 122 1.95 19.94 3.92
CA ASN A 122 0.66 20.42 4.37
C ASN A 122 0.56 20.32 5.91
N ASN A 123 -0.53 20.82 6.48
CA ASN A 123 -0.73 20.85 7.93
C ASN A 123 -0.85 19.42 8.51
N SER A 124 0.14 19.01 9.30
CA SER A 124 0.16 17.73 10.02
C SER A 124 -0.94 17.59 11.08
N ASP A 125 -1.60 18.67 11.47
CA ASP A 125 -2.76 18.67 12.38
C ASP A 125 -4.10 18.63 11.64
N SER A 126 -4.09 18.41 10.32
CA SER A 126 -5.33 18.29 9.55
C SER A 126 -6.09 17.00 9.88
N PRO A 127 -7.44 16.98 9.76
CA PRO A 127 -8.24 15.78 9.99
C PRO A 127 -7.79 14.58 9.14
N HIS A 128 -7.32 14.83 7.91
CA HIS A 128 -6.85 13.77 7.04
C HIS A 128 -5.47 13.22 7.46
N ALA A 129 -4.58 14.06 7.98
CA ALA A 129 -3.32 13.60 8.56
C ALA A 129 -3.57 12.69 9.77
N GLU A 130 -4.52 13.07 10.64
CA GLU A 130 -4.93 12.23 11.78
C GLU A 130 -5.55 10.90 11.31
N PHE A 131 -6.42 10.93 10.29
CA PHE A 131 -6.97 9.73 9.67
C PHE A 131 -5.88 8.77 9.19
N LEU A 132 -4.90 9.25 8.42
CA LEU A 132 -3.78 8.43 7.95
C LEU A 132 -2.93 7.88 9.10
N SER A 133 -2.69 8.69 10.13
CA SER A 133 -1.93 8.29 11.32
C SER A 133 -2.63 7.14 12.06
N ASN A 134 -3.93 7.28 12.29
CA ASN A 134 -4.75 6.26 12.92
C ASN A 134 -4.80 4.99 12.05
N LYS A 135 -4.96 5.14 10.74
CA LYS A 135 -4.99 4.02 9.79
C LYS A 135 -3.68 3.22 9.79
N LEU A 136 -2.53 3.90 9.78
CA LEU A 136 -1.21 3.28 9.88
C LEU A 136 -1.05 2.52 11.21
N LYS A 137 -1.43 3.14 12.33
CA LYS A 137 -1.39 2.50 13.65
C LYS A 137 -2.30 1.27 13.74
N SER A 138 -3.52 1.34 13.20
CA SER A 138 -4.44 0.22 13.14
C SER A 138 -3.88 -0.94 12.32
N PHE A 139 -3.23 -0.64 11.20
CA PHE A 139 -2.60 -1.64 10.36
C PHE A 139 -1.42 -2.34 11.07
N GLU A 140 -0.54 -1.58 11.72
CA GLU A 140 0.56 -2.11 12.56
C GLU A 140 0.03 -3.01 13.69
N THR A 141 -1.05 -2.59 14.34
CA THR A 141 -1.71 -3.37 15.39
C THR A 141 -2.30 -4.68 14.85
N LEU A 142 -2.94 -4.66 13.68
CA LEU A 142 -3.51 -5.84 13.04
C LEU A 142 -2.44 -6.88 12.73
N GLN A 143 -1.31 -6.45 12.17
CA GLN A 143 -0.19 -7.36 11.90
C GLN A 143 0.38 -7.98 13.18
N THR A 144 0.50 -7.18 14.24
CA THR A 144 0.94 -7.66 15.56
C THR A 144 -0.01 -8.74 16.11
N ILE A 145 -1.32 -8.50 16.05
CA ILE A 145 -2.34 -9.45 16.51
C ILE A 145 -2.28 -10.76 15.69
N GLN A 146 -2.06 -10.67 14.37
CA GLN A 146 -1.92 -11.84 13.52
C GLN A 146 -0.72 -12.69 13.93
N ILE A 147 0.45 -12.08 14.16
CA ILE A 147 1.66 -12.77 14.63
C ILE A 147 1.40 -13.51 15.95
N TYR A 148 0.79 -12.84 16.94
CA TYR A 148 0.48 -13.49 18.22
C TYR A 148 -0.54 -14.63 18.08
N SER A 149 -1.51 -14.49 17.16
CA SER A 149 -2.47 -15.55 16.87
C SER A 149 -1.80 -16.78 16.27
N ASP A 150 -0.89 -16.57 15.32
CA ASP A 150 -0.14 -17.65 14.67
C ASP A 150 0.78 -18.38 15.65
N ILE A 151 1.50 -17.65 16.52
CA ILE A 151 2.33 -18.25 17.60
C ILE A 151 1.47 -19.11 18.53
N LYS A 152 0.27 -18.64 18.90
CA LYS A 152 -0.64 -19.39 19.78
C LYS A 152 -1.19 -20.65 19.11
N ASN A 153 -1.47 -20.59 17.80
CA ASN A 153 -1.99 -21.72 17.06
C ASN A 153 -0.91 -22.79 16.79
N GLN A 154 0.35 -22.39 16.58
CA GLN A 154 1.47 -23.33 16.43
C GLN A 154 1.72 -24.17 17.69
N LYS A 155 1.52 -23.60 18.89
CA LYS A 155 1.68 -24.31 20.17
C LYS A 155 0.60 -25.37 20.46
N LYS A 156 -0.45 -25.45 19.63
CA LYS A 156 -1.54 -26.42 19.77
C LYS A 156 -1.34 -27.69 18.94
N ASN A 157 -0.29 -27.74 18.11
CA ASN A 157 0.14 -28.90 17.35
C ASN A 157 1.47 -29.43 17.92
#